data_AF-A0A7S0URW5-F1
#
_entry.id   AF-A0A7S0URW5-F1
#
_cell.length_a   1.000
_cell.length_b   1.000
_cell.length_c   1.000
_cell.angle_alpha   90.00
_cell.angle_beta   90.00
_cell.angle_gamma   90.00
#
_symmetry.space_group_name_H-M   'P 1'
#
loop_
_entity.id
_entity.type
_entity.pdbx_description
1 polymer ?
#
loop_
_entity_poly.entity_id
_entity_poly.type
_entity_poly.pdbx_seq_one_letter_code
_entity_poly.pdbx_strand_id
1 'polypeptide(L)'
;HASPSTLHRNNASLIVDQSGHDKKCEDDKNIAASEMKELGGETEKCNLTLDEILSAHLNKSFDYRVLHHLLIELYNLPKDERLFKFLYIDEQLVDIGDDLVDYEDDVYRNSFNLLRGFVALWGREAEEKLMTRILDLEKLHEGLLRQLPVSMRAHYWSRHKEASHEKGSEKWIFPPLIMDEESYRCRVRNSCHVRQGQVIGEKERNEEVEEVE
;
A
#
# COMPACT_ATOMS: atom_id res chain seq x y z
N HIS A 1 -3.47 -25.46 -45.84
CA HIS A 1 -3.17 -26.84 -46.25
C HIS A 1 -1.66 -27.08 -46.13
N ALA A 2 -1.29 -28.06 -45.30
CA ALA A 2 -0.07 -28.86 -45.27
C ALA A 2 1.32 -28.17 -45.25
N SER A 3 1.99 -28.26 -44.09
CA SER A 3 3.44 -28.55 -43.99
C SER A 3 3.71 -29.99 -44.48
N PRO A 4 4.97 -30.42 -44.79
CA PRO A 4 5.98 -30.70 -43.76
C PRO A 4 7.49 -30.64 -44.14
N SER A 5 8.31 -30.48 -43.09
CA SER A 5 9.59 -31.16 -42.79
C SER A 5 10.77 -31.14 -43.76
N THR A 6 11.96 -30.73 -43.27
CA THR A 6 13.11 -31.65 -43.09
C THR A 6 14.16 -31.09 -42.10
N LEU A 7 14.54 -31.90 -41.11
CA LEU A 7 15.74 -31.80 -40.27
C LEU A 7 16.97 -32.26 -41.07
N HIS A 8 18.14 -31.64 -40.88
CA HIS A 8 19.43 -32.34 -40.95
C HIS A 8 20.42 -31.80 -39.91
N ARG A 9 20.99 -32.75 -39.16
CA ARG A 9 22.04 -32.63 -38.14
C ARG A 9 23.36 -32.19 -38.77
N ASN A 10 24.20 -31.50 -37.99
CA ASN A 10 25.64 -31.73 -38.03
C ASN A 10 26.21 -31.72 -36.61
N ASN A 11 26.83 -32.86 -36.27
CA ASN A 11 27.62 -33.11 -35.08
C ASN A 11 29.04 -32.54 -35.28
N ALA A 12 29.60 -31.96 -34.24
CA ALA A 12 31.05 -31.99 -34.03
C ALA A 12 31.29 -32.31 -32.55
N SER A 13 31.76 -33.54 -32.33
CA SER A 13 32.25 -34.07 -31.09
C SER A 13 33.72 -33.67 -30.95
N LEU A 14 34.14 -33.23 -29.76
CA LEU A 14 35.51 -33.41 -29.30
C LEU A 14 35.48 -33.59 -27.79
N ILE A 15 35.66 -34.84 -27.40
CA ILE A 15 35.97 -35.33 -26.06
C ILE A 15 37.50 -35.28 -25.89
N VAL A 16 37.94 -35.18 -24.62
CA VAL A 16 39.23 -35.56 -23.97
C VAL A 16 39.63 -34.37 -23.07
N ASP A 17 39.87 -34.47 -21.75
CA ASP A 17 40.18 -35.58 -20.86
C ASP A 17 39.80 -35.22 -19.41
N GLN A 18 39.56 -36.23 -18.58
CA GLN A 18 39.47 -36.12 -17.12
C GLN A 18 40.75 -36.67 -16.49
N SER A 19 41.52 -35.84 -15.78
CA SER A 19 42.22 -36.23 -14.53
C SER A 19 43.05 -35.06 -14.01
N GLY A 20 42.84 -34.66 -12.75
CA GLY A 20 43.68 -33.64 -12.12
C GLY A 20 43.15 -33.18 -10.77
N HIS A 21 43.38 -34.01 -9.75
CA HIS A 21 43.37 -33.77 -8.31
C HIS A 21 43.19 -32.32 -7.78
N ASP A 22 42.28 -32.22 -6.80
CA ASP A 22 42.42 -31.51 -5.52
C ASP A 22 43.58 -30.52 -5.40
N LYS A 23 43.24 -29.22 -5.48
CA LYS A 23 43.76 -28.11 -4.66
C LYS A 23 43.52 -26.78 -5.39
N LYS A 24 42.36 -26.15 -5.15
CA LYS A 24 42.24 -24.68 -5.15
C LYS A 24 40.90 -24.19 -4.58
N CYS A 25 40.50 -24.71 -3.42
CA CYS A 25 39.69 -23.92 -2.50
C CYS A 25 40.65 -23.02 -1.73
N GLU A 26 40.95 -21.82 -2.23
CA GLU A 26 41.30 -20.64 -1.40
C GLU A 26 41.66 -19.35 -2.18
N ASP A 27 41.89 -19.40 -3.49
CA ASP A 27 42.35 -18.20 -4.23
C ASP A 27 41.26 -17.40 -4.99
N ASP A 28 40.02 -17.89 -5.09
CA ASP A 28 38.92 -17.17 -5.79
C ASP A 28 38.13 -16.21 -4.88
N LYS A 29 38.51 -16.09 -3.59
CA LYS A 29 37.86 -15.18 -2.64
C LYS A 29 38.36 -13.73 -2.71
N ASN A 30 39.40 -13.45 -3.49
CA ASN A 30 40.06 -12.14 -3.50
C ASN A 30 39.92 -11.33 -4.80
N ILE A 31 39.19 -11.82 -5.80
CA ILE A 31 38.87 -11.05 -7.02
C ILE A 31 37.42 -10.53 -6.99
N ALA A 32 36.51 -11.22 -6.32
CA ALA A 32 35.12 -10.76 -6.14
C ALA A 32 34.94 -9.64 -5.10
N ALA A 33 35.98 -9.31 -4.31
CA ALA A 33 35.93 -8.26 -3.28
C ALA A 33 36.37 -6.88 -3.80
N SER A 34 37.00 -6.80 -4.98
CA SER A 34 37.47 -5.54 -5.58
C SER A 34 36.59 -5.01 -6.72
N GLU A 35 35.68 -5.82 -7.27
CA GLU A 35 34.71 -5.39 -8.30
C GLU A 35 33.29 -5.12 -7.76
N MET A 36 33.08 -5.22 -6.44
CA MET A 36 31.82 -4.86 -5.75
C MET A 36 31.89 -3.50 -5.04
N LYS A 37 32.76 -2.59 -5.50
CA LYS A 37 32.93 -1.25 -4.91
C LYS A 37 32.55 -0.09 -5.84
N GLU A 38 32.08 -0.37 -7.06
CA GLU A 38 31.61 0.66 -8.00
C GLU A 38 30.29 0.29 -8.70
N LEU A 39 29.33 -0.22 -7.93
CA LEU A 39 27.91 -0.09 -8.26
C LEU A 39 27.20 0.54 -7.07
N GLY A 40 27.74 1.67 -6.61
CA GLY A 40 26.95 2.67 -5.92
C GLY A 40 25.97 3.24 -6.94
N GLY A 41 24.89 2.50 -7.21
CA GLY A 41 23.71 3.08 -7.79
C GLY A 41 23.29 4.18 -6.83
N GLU A 42 23.61 5.42 -7.18
CA GLU A 42 22.97 6.58 -6.59
C GLU A 42 21.48 6.36 -6.81
N THR A 43 20.79 5.87 -5.78
CA THR A 43 19.34 5.98 -5.72
C THR A 43 19.06 7.46 -5.91
N GLU A 44 18.56 7.84 -7.09
CA GLU A 44 18.03 9.17 -7.34
C GLU A 44 17.19 9.50 -6.11
N LYS A 45 17.65 10.49 -5.34
CA LYS A 45 16.86 10.98 -4.20
C LYS A 45 15.56 11.47 -4.82
N CYS A 46 14.50 10.70 -4.61
CA CYS A 46 13.16 11.14 -4.93
C CYS A 46 12.96 12.45 -4.16
N ASN A 47 12.97 13.57 -4.87
CA ASN A 47 12.75 14.91 -4.29
C ASN A 47 11.26 15.08 -3.98
N LEU A 48 10.65 14.10 -3.32
CA LEU A 48 9.29 14.17 -2.86
C LEU A 48 9.21 15.27 -1.81
N THR A 49 8.27 16.18 -1.98
CA THR A 49 8.01 17.27 -1.04
C THR A 49 6.74 16.99 -0.25
N LEU A 50 6.62 17.63 0.91
CA LEU A 50 5.37 17.58 1.68
C LEU A 50 4.20 18.12 0.86
N ASP A 51 4.41 19.20 0.11
CA ASP A 51 3.36 19.82 -0.70
C ASP A 51 2.83 18.89 -1.78
N GLU A 52 3.68 18.10 -2.43
CA GLU A 52 3.25 17.09 -3.41
C GLU A 52 2.41 15.98 -2.77
N ILE A 53 2.82 15.49 -1.60
CA ILE A 53 2.07 14.45 -0.87
C ILE A 53 0.71 14.99 -0.43
N LEU A 54 0.68 16.20 0.14
CA LEU A 54 -0.57 16.81 0.57
C LEU A 54 -1.47 17.14 -0.62
N SER A 55 -0.89 17.60 -1.74
CA SER A 55 -1.66 17.82 -2.97
C SER A 55 -2.25 16.53 -3.52
N ALA A 56 -1.50 15.42 -3.48
CA ALA A 56 -2.01 14.11 -3.87
C ALA A 56 -3.14 13.64 -2.95
N HIS A 57 -2.97 13.80 -1.64
CA HIS A 57 -4.01 13.50 -0.64
C HIS A 57 -5.28 14.33 -0.88
N LEU A 58 -5.16 15.62 -1.14
CA LEU A 58 -6.31 16.49 -1.42
C LEU A 58 -6.99 16.23 -2.77
N ASN A 59 -6.31 15.56 -3.69
CA ASN A 59 -6.89 15.11 -4.96
C ASN A 59 -7.48 13.71 -4.89
N LYS A 60 -7.21 12.95 -3.81
CA LYS A 60 -7.95 11.73 -3.49
C LYS A 60 -9.36 12.18 -3.11
N SER A 61 -10.34 11.86 -3.95
CA SER A 61 -11.71 12.34 -3.77
C SER A 61 -12.46 11.41 -2.85
N PHE A 62 -12.95 11.91 -1.72
CA PHE A 62 -14.07 11.29 -1.05
C PHE A 62 -15.36 11.95 -1.55
N ASP A 63 -16.27 11.13 -2.08
CA ASP A 63 -17.30 11.67 -2.96
C ASP A 63 -18.32 12.59 -2.26
N TYR A 64 -18.48 12.54 -0.93
CA TYR A 64 -19.63 13.18 -0.29
C TYR A 64 -19.63 14.71 -0.38
N ARG A 65 -18.48 15.41 -0.40
CA ARG A 65 -18.48 16.88 -0.53
C ARG A 65 -18.89 17.29 -1.94
N VAL A 66 -18.41 16.57 -2.95
CA VAL A 66 -18.80 16.76 -4.35
C VAL A 66 -20.28 16.43 -4.54
N LEU A 67 -20.73 15.28 -4.03
CA LEU A 67 -22.14 14.87 -4.06
C LEU A 67 -23.04 15.88 -3.34
N HIS A 68 -22.63 16.39 -2.19
CA HIS A 68 -23.36 17.43 -1.47
C HIS A 68 -23.47 18.73 -2.29
N HIS A 69 -22.38 19.14 -2.94
CA HIS A 69 -22.40 20.29 -3.85
C HIS A 69 -23.37 20.08 -5.02
N LEU A 70 -23.33 18.91 -5.65
CA LEU A 70 -24.22 18.56 -6.75
C LEU A 70 -25.69 18.62 -6.31
N LEU A 71 -26.02 18.10 -5.13
CA LEU A 71 -27.39 18.15 -4.59
C LEU A 71 -27.86 19.58 -4.34
N ILE A 72 -27.03 20.43 -3.71
CA ILE A 72 -27.39 21.85 -3.47
C ILE A 72 -27.74 22.55 -4.79
N GLU A 73 -26.91 22.35 -5.82
CA GLU A 73 -27.13 22.94 -7.14
C GLU A 73 -28.40 22.41 -7.81
N LEU A 74 -28.63 21.09 -7.77
CA LEU A 74 -29.83 20.46 -8.34
C LEU A 74 -31.13 20.98 -7.70
N TYR A 75 -31.10 21.30 -6.41
CA TYR A 75 -32.26 21.82 -5.68
C TYR A 75 -32.32 23.37 -5.62
N ASN A 76 -31.39 24.08 -6.26
CA ASN A 76 -31.27 25.55 -6.18
C ASN A 76 -31.22 26.07 -4.73
N LEU A 77 -30.54 25.35 -3.84
CA LEU A 77 -30.39 25.76 -2.45
C LEU A 77 -29.20 26.73 -2.29
N PRO A 78 -29.25 27.63 -1.30
CA PRO A 78 -28.12 28.51 -1.01
C PRO A 78 -26.94 27.69 -0.48
N LYS A 79 -25.73 28.01 -0.95
CA LYS A 79 -24.49 27.42 -0.45
C LYS A 79 -24.16 27.97 0.93
N ASP A 80 -23.97 27.08 1.91
CA ASP A 80 -23.36 27.45 3.20
C ASP A 80 -21.85 27.18 3.14
N GLU A 81 -21.08 28.24 2.92
CA GLU A 81 -19.62 28.19 2.87
C GLU A 81 -18.98 27.61 4.14
N ARG A 82 -19.64 27.73 5.31
CA ARG A 82 -19.13 27.15 6.56
C ARG A 82 -19.25 25.64 6.53
N LEU A 83 -20.36 25.12 6.00
CA LEU A 83 -20.58 23.70 5.84
C LEU A 83 -19.56 23.11 4.86
N PHE A 84 -19.30 23.77 3.73
CA PHE A 84 -18.28 23.32 2.78
C PHE A 84 -16.88 23.27 3.38
N LYS A 85 -16.48 24.30 4.14
CA LYS A 85 -15.20 24.30 4.86
C LYS A 85 -15.12 23.19 5.89
N PHE A 86 -16.22 22.96 6.63
CA PHE A 86 -16.30 21.87 7.59
C PHE A 86 -16.13 20.50 6.89
N LEU A 87 -16.92 20.23 5.85
CA LEU A 87 -16.87 18.99 5.09
C LEU A 87 -15.50 18.74 4.46
N TYR A 88 -14.80 19.80 4.02
CA TYR A 88 -13.45 19.68 3.47
C TYR A 88 -12.41 19.22 4.50
N ILE A 89 -12.55 19.62 5.77
CA ILE A 89 -11.66 19.14 6.84
C ILE A 89 -12.07 17.74 7.32
N ASP A 90 -13.39 17.49 7.42
CA ASP A 90 -13.95 16.17 7.75
C ASP A 90 -13.47 15.10 6.75
N GLU A 91 -13.45 15.45 5.46
CA GLU A 91 -13.02 14.58 4.35
C GLU A 91 -11.58 14.13 4.54
N GLN A 92 -10.68 15.10 4.79
CA GLN A 92 -9.29 14.79 5.06
C GLN A 92 -9.07 13.90 6.28
N LEU A 93 -9.87 14.04 7.35
CA LEU A 93 -9.76 13.17 8.51
C LEU A 93 -10.23 11.75 8.19
N VAL A 94 -11.36 11.62 7.48
CA VAL A 94 -11.86 10.31 7.03
C VAL A 94 -10.83 9.62 6.12
N ASP A 95 -10.27 10.35 5.15
CA ASP A 95 -9.25 9.82 4.23
C ASP A 95 -7.99 9.34 4.96
N ILE A 96 -7.54 10.07 5.99
CA ILE A 96 -6.42 9.63 6.83
C ILE A 96 -6.77 8.33 7.54
N GLY A 97 -8.02 8.18 8.02
CA GLY A 97 -8.49 6.97 8.67
C GLY A 97 -8.41 5.76 7.74
N ASP A 98 -8.94 5.91 6.54
CA ASP A 98 -8.89 4.88 5.50
C ASP A 98 -7.45 4.55 5.10
N ASP A 99 -6.58 5.57 4.91
CA ASP A 99 -5.16 5.36 4.61
C ASP A 99 -4.43 4.58 5.71
N LEU A 100 -4.77 4.79 6.98
CA LEU A 100 -4.15 4.02 8.07
C LEU A 100 -4.61 2.56 8.08
N VAL A 101 -5.88 2.30 7.74
CA VAL A 101 -6.43 0.94 7.64
C VAL A 101 -5.86 0.20 6.43
N ASP A 102 -5.77 0.86 5.28
CA ASP A 102 -5.37 0.25 4.00
C ASP A 102 -3.85 0.31 3.73
N TYR A 103 -3.06 0.91 4.63
CA TYR A 103 -1.62 1.18 4.45
C TYR A 103 -0.82 0.00 3.88
N GLU A 104 -0.93 -1.17 4.51
CA GLU A 104 -0.19 -2.37 4.14
C GLU A 104 -0.56 -2.85 2.72
N ASP A 105 -1.86 -2.82 2.42
CA ASP A 105 -2.44 -3.21 1.14
C ASP A 105 -2.06 -2.21 0.03
N ASP A 106 -2.06 -0.91 0.32
CA ASP A 106 -1.64 0.14 -0.60
C ASP A 106 -0.15 0.04 -0.93
N VAL A 107 0.71 -0.20 0.07
CA VAL A 107 2.15 -0.43 -0.16
C VAL A 107 2.36 -1.68 -1.01
N TYR A 108 1.58 -2.74 -0.77
CA TYR A 108 1.63 -3.96 -1.57
C TYR A 108 1.23 -3.72 -3.03
N ARG A 109 0.10 -3.01 -3.25
CA ARG A 109 -0.45 -2.67 -4.57
C ARG A 109 0.34 -1.55 -5.28
N ASN A 110 1.31 -0.95 -4.60
CA ASN A 110 2.03 0.23 -5.06
C ASN A 110 1.09 1.43 -5.34
N SER A 111 0.05 1.58 -4.51
CA SER A 111 -0.91 2.67 -4.55
C SER A 111 -0.46 3.87 -3.70
N PHE A 112 -1.04 5.03 -3.94
CA PHE A 112 -0.83 6.20 -3.08
C PHE A 112 -1.45 5.95 -1.70
N ASN A 113 -0.72 6.37 -0.66
CA ASN A 113 -1.17 6.34 0.72
C ASN A 113 -0.45 7.46 1.48
N LEU A 114 -1.15 8.19 2.35
CA LEU A 114 -0.57 9.32 3.04
C LEU A 114 0.56 8.91 4.01
N LEU A 115 0.36 7.87 4.83
CA LEU A 115 1.39 7.40 5.75
C LEU A 115 2.64 6.93 4.99
N ARG A 116 2.45 6.28 3.83
CA ARG A 116 3.56 5.91 2.93
C ARG A 116 4.37 7.13 2.49
N GLY A 117 3.70 8.22 2.11
CA GLY A 117 4.35 9.48 1.80
C GLY A 117 5.13 10.05 3.00
N PHE A 118 4.54 10.01 4.20
CA PHE A 118 5.19 10.48 5.42
C PHE A 118 6.43 9.64 5.78
N VAL A 119 6.39 8.31 5.58
CA VAL A 119 7.55 7.42 5.74
C VAL A 119 8.66 7.78 4.75
N ALA A 120 8.32 8.12 3.50
CA ALA A 120 9.31 8.54 2.51
C ALA A 120 10.04 9.84 2.90
N LEU A 121 9.36 10.77 3.58
CA LEU A 121 9.97 12.04 4.02
C LEU A 121 10.72 11.94 5.34
N TRP A 122 10.17 11.24 6.32
CA TRP A 122 10.62 11.29 7.72
C TRP A 122 11.01 9.94 8.32
N GLY A 123 10.81 8.85 7.58
CA GLY A 123 11.14 7.51 8.04
C GLY A 123 10.47 7.16 9.35
N ARG A 124 11.26 6.93 10.40
CA ARG A 124 10.77 6.53 11.73
C ARG A 124 9.96 7.61 12.45
N GLU A 125 10.09 8.87 12.05
CA GLU A 125 9.32 9.98 12.62
C GLU A 125 7.95 10.17 11.96
N ALA A 126 7.61 9.36 10.95
CA ALA A 126 6.39 9.51 10.16
C ALA A 126 5.10 9.53 11.00
N GLU A 127 4.99 8.63 11.99
CA GLU A 127 3.81 8.57 12.88
C GLU A 127 3.65 9.86 13.66
N GLU A 128 4.73 10.39 14.24
CA GLU A 128 4.71 11.64 15.02
C GLU A 128 4.29 12.84 14.13
N LYS A 129 4.84 12.91 12.91
CA LYS A 129 4.50 13.98 11.96
C LYS A 129 3.05 13.88 11.49
N LEU A 130 2.56 12.68 11.20
CA LEU A 130 1.18 12.48 10.78
C LEU A 130 0.21 12.74 11.94
N MET A 131 0.54 12.30 13.16
CA MET A 131 -0.26 12.60 14.36
C MET A 131 -0.35 14.10 14.63
N THR A 132 0.75 14.84 14.46
CA THR A 132 0.74 16.31 14.58
C THR A 132 -0.25 16.93 13.60
N ARG A 133 -0.24 16.48 12.34
CA ARG A 133 -1.19 16.92 11.32
C ARG A 133 -2.64 16.57 11.67
N ILE A 134 -2.89 15.35 12.16
CA ILE A 134 -4.23 14.92 12.58
C ILE A 134 -4.75 15.84 13.69
N LEU A 135 -3.94 16.14 14.71
CA LEU A 135 -4.34 17.05 15.80
C LEU A 135 -4.68 18.47 15.29
N ASP A 136 -3.90 18.99 14.35
CA ASP A 136 -4.19 20.28 13.72
C ASP A 136 -5.52 20.25 12.95
N LEU A 137 -5.79 19.18 12.19
CA LEU A 137 -7.05 18.99 11.46
C LEU A 137 -8.23 18.81 12.41
N GLU A 138 -8.11 18.03 13.48
CA GLU A 138 -9.16 17.86 14.50
C GLU A 138 -9.51 19.18 15.18
N LYS A 139 -8.51 20.00 15.49
CA LYS A 139 -8.72 21.34 16.06
C LYS A 139 -9.48 22.26 15.09
N LEU A 140 -9.12 22.22 13.81
CA LEU A 140 -9.83 22.97 12.75
C LEU A 140 -11.25 22.47 12.58
N HIS A 141 -11.43 21.14 12.56
CA HIS A 141 -12.72 20.46 12.45
C HIS A 141 -13.65 20.89 13.57
N GLU A 142 -13.20 20.81 14.82
CA GLU A 142 -13.99 21.21 15.98
C GLU A 142 -14.33 22.71 15.95
N GLY A 143 -13.39 23.55 15.53
CA GLY A 143 -13.61 24.99 15.34
C GLY A 143 -14.67 25.31 14.28
N LEU A 144 -14.68 24.59 13.17
CA LEU A 144 -15.66 24.75 12.09
C LEU A 144 -17.02 24.16 12.46
N LEU A 145 -17.04 22.99 13.10
CA LEU A 145 -18.26 22.33 13.57
C LEU A 145 -19.03 23.26 14.51
N ARG A 146 -18.36 23.95 15.44
CA ARG A 146 -19.00 24.91 16.36
C ARG A 146 -19.70 26.07 15.64
N GLN A 147 -19.25 26.45 14.45
CA GLN A 147 -19.85 27.54 13.66
C GLN A 147 -21.12 27.11 12.91
N LEU A 148 -21.38 25.80 12.78
CA LEU A 148 -22.56 25.28 12.12
C LEU A 148 -23.82 25.43 12.99
N PRO A 149 -25.01 25.55 12.37
CA PRO A 149 -26.28 25.51 13.07
C PRO A 149 -26.42 24.29 13.97
N VAL A 150 -27.06 24.45 15.13
CA VAL A 150 -27.24 23.38 16.13
C VAL A 150 -27.85 22.11 15.52
N SER A 151 -28.83 22.27 14.62
CA SER A 151 -29.49 21.16 13.92
C SER A 151 -28.52 20.37 13.04
N MET A 152 -27.62 21.05 12.32
CA MET A 152 -26.61 20.40 11.47
C MET A 152 -25.57 19.66 12.31
N ARG A 153 -25.12 20.26 13.42
CA ARG A 153 -24.18 19.60 14.35
C ARG A 153 -24.79 18.32 14.93
N ALA A 154 -26.05 18.37 15.33
CA ALA A 154 -26.76 17.20 15.83
C ALA A 154 -26.90 16.10 14.76
N HIS A 155 -27.21 16.49 13.52
CA HIS A 155 -27.30 15.54 12.41
C HIS A 155 -25.95 14.88 12.10
N TYR A 156 -24.87 15.67 12.06
CA TYR A 156 -23.51 15.17 11.90
C TYR A 156 -23.17 14.12 12.97
N TRP A 157 -23.38 14.41 14.25
CA TRP A 157 -23.05 13.46 15.31
C TRP A 157 -23.89 12.18 15.29
N SER A 158 -25.15 12.26 14.85
CA SER A 158 -25.97 11.05 14.60
C SER A 158 -25.33 10.18 13.53
N ARG A 159 -25.01 10.79 12.38
CA ARG A 159 -24.40 10.10 11.24
C ARG A 159 -23.02 9.54 11.56
N HIS A 160 -22.22 10.29 12.31
CA HIS A 160 -20.91 9.86 12.78
C HIS A 160 -21.03 8.62 13.66
N LYS A 161 -21.94 8.64 14.66
CA LYS A 161 -22.19 7.47 15.51
C LYS A 161 -22.67 6.24 14.73
N GLU A 162 -23.49 6.45 13.72
CA GLU A 162 -23.98 5.39 12.82
C GLU A 162 -22.88 4.83 11.90
N ALA A 163 -21.88 5.63 11.55
CA ALA A 163 -20.72 5.16 10.77
C ALA A 163 -19.70 4.44 11.66
N SER A 164 -19.53 4.87 12.91
CA SER A 164 -18.51 4.37 13.85
C SER A 164 -18.90 3.08 14.59
N HIS A 165 -19.79 2.24 14.05
CA HIS A 165 -20.34 1.07 14.75
C HIS A 165 -19.33 -0.04 15.10
N GLU A 166 -18.13 -0.04 14.51
CA GLU A 166 -17.09 -1.03 14.78
C GLU A 166 -16.23 -0.66 15.99
N LYS A 167 -15.89 -1.66 16.82
CA LYS A 167 -14.99 -1.47 17.97
C LYS A 167 -13.60 -1.07 17.49
N GLY A 168 -13.19 0.17 17.74
CA GLY A 168 -11.88 0.70 17.35
C GLY A 168 -11.94 2.01 16.57
N SER A 169 -13.12 2.38 16.08
CA SER A 169 -13.39 3.61 15.30
C SER A 169 -13.12 4.93 16.05
N GLU A 170 -12.92 4.89 17.37
CA GLU A 170 -12.71 6.08 18.21
C GLU A 170 -11.23 6.47 18.39
N LYS A 171 -10.28 5.69 17.85
CA LYS A 171 -8.84 5.95 18.03
C LYS A 171 -8.08 5.77 16.74
N TRP A 172 -7.13 6.68 16.50
CA TRP A 172 -6.12 6.52 15.46
C TRP A 172 -5.19 5.36 15.80
N ILE A 173 -5.25 4.29 14.99
CA ILE A 173 -4.40 3.12 15.12
C ILE A 173 -3.39 3.16 13.98
N PHE A 174 -2.11 3.34 14.31
CA PHE A 174 -1.05 3.34 13.32
C PHE A 174 -0.61 1.89 13.01
N PRO A 175 -0.57 1.50 11.73
CA PRO A 175 -0.01 0.21 11.33
C PRO A 175 1.53 0.25 11.43
N PRO A 176 2.20 -0.91 11.48
CA PRO A 176 3.66 -0.97 11.51
C PRO A 176 4.29 -0.32 10.27
N LEU A 177 5.23 0.60 10.47
CA LEU A 177 5.89 1.30 9.35
C LEU A 177 6.68 0.36 8.45
N ILE A 178 6.42 0.45 7.15
CA ILE A 178 7.15 -0.30 6.12
C ILE A 178 8.30 0.57 5.60
N MET A 179 9.49 0.35 6.16
CA MET A 179 10.71 1.10 5.79
C MET A 179 11.35 0.62 4.48
N ASP A 180 11.15 -0.66 4.14
CA ASP A 180 11.64 -1.28 2.90
C ASP A 180 10.45 -1.94 2.20
N GLU A 181 9.88 -1.20 1.25
CA GLU A 181 8.71 -1.63 0.51
C GLU A 181 9.01 -2.77 -0.47
N GLU A 182 10.22 -2.84 -1.03
CA GLU A 182 10.58 -3.91 -1.96
C GLU A 182 10.65 -5.24 -1.22
N SER A 183 11.36 -5.26 -0.09
CA SER A 183 11.39 -6.41 0.80
C SER A 183 9.99 -6.77 1.31
N TYR A 184 9.16 -5.78 1.65
CA TYR A 184 7.76 -6.03 2.06
C TYR A 184 6.95 -6.70 0.95
N ARG A 185 6.95 -6.13 -0.26
CA ARG A 185 6.23 -6.68 -1.43
C ARG A 185 6.72 -8.09 -1.78
N CYS A 186 8.02 -8.34 -1.74
CA CYS A 186 8.60 -9.66 -1.95
C CYS A 186 8.11 -10.68 -0.91
N ARG A 187 8.11 -10.32 0.39
CA ARG A 187 7.60 -11.18 1.46
C ARG A 187 6.12 -11.50 1.29
N VAL A 188 5.29 -10.49 1.03
CA VAL A 188 3.84 -10.68 0.85
C VAL A 188 3.56 -11.54 -0.38
N ARG A 189 4.23 -11.29 -1.52
CA ARG A 189 4.09 -12.09 -2.74
C ARG A 189 4.44 -13.56 -2.50
N ASN A 190 5.52 -13.84 -1.78
CA ASN A 190 5.95 -15.21 -1.47
C ASN A 190 4.99 -15.91 -0.48
N SER A 191 4.50 -15.19 0.53
CA SER A 191 3.49 -15.70 1.48
C SER A 191 2.15 -16.03 0.81
N CYS A 192 1.74 -15.24 -0.19
CA CYS A 192 0.54 -15.53 -0.98
C CYS A 192 0.69 -16.77 -1.89
N HIS A 193 1.89 -17.03 -2.44
CA HIS A 193 2.16 -18.24 -3.22
C HIS A 193 2.16 -19.52 -2.36
N VAL A 194 2.71 -19.45 -1.13
CA VAL A 194 2.70 -20.59 -0.20
C VAL A 194 1.28 -20.98 0.21
N ARG A 195 0.39 -20.00 0.44
CA ARG A 195 -1.02 -20.25 0.77
C ARG A 195 -1.81 -20.89 -0.39
N GLN A 196 -1.49 -20.58 -1.64
CA GLN A 196 -2.13 -21.23 -2.80
C GLN A 196 -1.59 -22.64 -3.06
N GLY A 197 -0.33 -22.92 -2.73
CA GLY A 197 0.28 -24.25 -2.85
C GLY A 197 -0.19 -25.24 -1.77
N GLN A 198 -0.61 -24.77 -0.61
CA GLN A 198 -1.05 -25.63 0.50
C GLN A 198 -2.51 -26.10 0.36
N VAL A 199 -3.34 -25.38 -0.41
CA VAL A 199 -4.75 -25.79 -0.67
C VAL A 199 -4.84 -26.95 -1.68
N ILE A 200 -3.81 -27.19 -2.48
CA ILE A 200 -3.80 -28.29 -3.46
C ILE A 200 -3.30 -29.62 -2.84
N GLY A 201 -2.72 -29.60 -1.63
CA GLY A 201 -2.07 -30.77 -1.02
C GLY A 201 -2.92 -31.63 -0.07
N GLU A 202 -4.11 -31.18 0.34
CA GLU A 202 -4.92 -31.88 1.37
C GLU A 202 -6.27 -32.43 0.87
N LYS A 203 -6.60 -32.24 -0.41
CA LYS A 203 -7.89 -32.71 -0.96
C LYS A 203 -7.85 -34.05 -1.72
N GLU A 204 -6.68 -34.67 -1.91
CA GLU A 204 -6.54 -35.95 -2.62
C GLU A 204 -6.24 -37.16 -1.71
N ARG A 205 -6.63 -37.13 -0.43
CA ARG A 205 -6.31 -38.25 0.49
C ARG A 205 -7.44 -38.72 1.41
N ASN A 206 -8.70 -38.47 1.06
CA ASN A 206 -9.86 -38.95 1.85
C ASN A 206 -11.09 -39.34 0.98
N GLU A 207 -10.88 -39.83 -0.24
CA GLU A 207 -11.92 -40.51 -1.04
C GLU A 207 -11.41 -41.85 -1.57
N GLU A 208 -10.96 -42.74 -0.68
CA GLU A 208 -10.81 -44.17 -0.98
C GLU A 208 -11.04 -44.99 0.29
N VAL A 209 -12.29 -45.07 0.77
CA VAL A 209 -12.84 -46.30 1.40
C VAL A 209 -14.36 -46.28 1.26
N GLU A 210 -14.87 -46.64 0.08
CA GLU A 210 -16.21 -47.23 -0.03
C GLU A 210 -16.25 -48.15 -1.27
N GLU A 211 -15.94 -49.43 -1.05
CA GLU A 211 -16.45 -50.61 -1.76
C GLU A 211 -15.51 -51.78 -1.43
N VAL A 212 -16.02 -52.82 -0.75
CA VAL A 212 -16.05 -54.22 -1.18
C VAL A 212 -16.59 -55.07 -0.01
N GLU A 213 -17.73 -55.72 -0.31
CA GLU A 213 -18.41 -56.88 0.32
C GLU A 213 -19.15 -56.73 1.67
#